data_AF-A0A9P6RQY9-F1
#
_entry.id   AF-A0A9P6RQY9-F1
#
_cell.length_a   1.000
_cell.length_b   1.000
_cell.length_c   1.000
_cell.angle_alpha   90.00
_cell.angle_beta   90.00
_cell.angle_gamma   90.00
#
_symmetry.space_group_name_H-M   'P 1'
#
loop_
_entity.id
_entity.type
_entity.pdbx_description
1 polymer ?
#
loop_
_entity_poly.entity_id
_entity_poly.type
_entity_poly.pdbx_seq_one_letter_code
_entity_poly.pdbx_strand_id
1 'polypeptide(L)'
;MQYSSSLDTIAFENAAVDYQLSQFIDEMLPCEVSRVLVIYTGGTIGMSNTKQHGYVPVPNFLADTLSNESRFHDLPSLNTVFGRLSRTNSAVDLESLPNNDKLNKHLDPAMNGLPGHHTIPPEQATINGTAAGATLPPNTPVNKIRLPCFAHLPNRQGKIPSLITPPSLYGKRIRYSILEYDPLLDSCNMTMTDWVRIATDIEANYELFDAFIVLHGTDTMAYTASALSFMLEDLGKTVIITGSQVPITEIRNDAIDNLLGALTIAGHFVIPEVSLYFSNKLFRGNRSSKMDAIDFNAFDSPNLGPLVKVGINIGKCYIS
;
A
#
# COMPACT_ATOMS: atom_id res chain seq x y z
N MET A 1 27.70 36.10 53.43
CA MET A 1 28.12 34.71 53.16
C MET A 1 27.98 34.47 51.67
N GLN A 2 29.12 34.39 50.99
CA GLN A 2 29.22 33.90 49.62
C GLN A 2 28.89 32.42 49.61
N TYR A 3 28.20 31.94 48.56
CA TYR A 3 28.69 30.80 47.81
C TYR A 3 28.32 30.98 46.33
N SER A 4 29.37 31.09 45.53
CA SER A 4 29.38 31.01 44.08
C SER A 4 29.45 29.53 43.70
N SER A 5 28.80 29.16 42.60
CA SER A 5 29.33 28.13 41.69
C SER A 5 28.69 28.27 40.31
N SER A 6 29.40 29.00 39.47
CA SER A 6 29.38 28.92 38.02
C SER A 6 29.51 27.46 37.53
N LEU A 7 28.55 27.01 36.72
CA LEU A 7 28.77 25.95 35.74
C LEU A 7 28.25 26.47 34.39
N ASP A 8 29.14 27.17 33.70
CA ASP A 8 29.07 27.37 32.26
C ASP A 8 29.04 25.99 31.60
N THR A 9 27.85 25.49 31.30
CA THR A 9 27.72 24.38 30.37
C THR A 9 27.76 25.01 28.99
N ILE A 10 28.96 24.94 28.40
CA ILE A 10 29.22 25.28 27.00
C ILE A 10 28.24 24.45 26.15
N ALA A 11 27.13 25.05 25.76
CA ALA A 11 26.26 24.50 24.73
C ALA A 11 27.03 24.61 23.43
N PHE A 12 27.67 23.51 23.03
CA PHE A 12 28.09 23.34 21.64
C PHE A 12 26.81 23.29 20.81
N GLU A 13 26.37 24.45 20.30
CA GLU A 13 25.45 24.55 19.16
C GLU A 13 26.13 23.82 18.00
N ASN A 14 25.91 22.52 17.93
CA ASN A 14 26.36 21.69 16.83
C ASN A 14 25.46 22.03 15.64
N ALA A 15 25.80 23.10 14.91
CA ALA A 15 25.13 23.48 13.68
C ALA A 15 25.04 22.31 12.67
N ALA A 16 25.93 21.31 12.77
CA ALA A 16 25.86 20.07 12.00
C ALA A 16 24.74 19.11 12.46
N VAL A 17 24.45 19.05 13.76
CA VAL A 17 23.34 18.28 14.34
C VAL A 17 22.01 18.97 14.07
N ASP A 18 21.95 20.29 14.21
CA ASP A 18 20.75 21.07 13.84
C ASP A 18 20.51 21.05 12.33
N TYR A 19 21.56 21.00 11.50
CA TYR A 19 21.42 20.84 10.05
C TYR A 19 21.03 19.40 9.65
N GLN A 20 21.49 18.37 10.38
CA GLN A 20 21.02 16.99 10.19
C GLN A 20 19.57 16.82 10.67
N LEU A 21 19.19 17.40 11.80
CA LEU A 21 17.81 17.43 12.26
C LEU A 21 16.95 18.25 11.29
N SER A 22 17.43 19.38 10.78
CA SER A 22 16.70 20.18 9.79
C SER A 22 16.57 19.47 8.45
N GLN A 23 17.55 18.65 8.02
CA GLN A 23 17.39 17.78 6.85
C GLN A 23 16.39 16.63 7.09
N PHE A 24 16.33 16.05 8.29
CA PHE A 24 15.30 15.08 8.68
C PHE A 24 13.91 15.73 8.84
N ILE A 25 13.85 17.01 9.21
CA ILE A 25 12.62 17.80 9.37
C ILE A 25 12.18 18.41 8.03
N ASP A 26 13.07 18.72 7.08
CA ASP A 26 12.70 19.10 5.70
C ASP A 26 12.26 17.89 4.84
N GLU A 27 12.60 16.66 5.25
CA GLU A 27 11.93 15.44 4.78
C GLU A 27 10.53 15.24 5.40
N MET A 28 10.09 16.12 6.32
CA MET A 28 8.68 16.27 6.67
C MET A 28 7.98 17.19 5.66
N LEU A 29 7.86 16.71 4.43
CA LEU A 29 6.80 17.17 3.54
C LEU A 29 5.45 16.99 4.29
N PRO A 30 4.48 17.92 4.13
CA PRO A 30 3.16 17.78 4.74
C PRO A 30 2.64 16.39 4.39
N CYS A 31 2.23 15.59 5.40
CA CYS A 31 2.03 14.14 5.25
C CYS A 31 0.86 13.82 4.29
N GLU A 32 1.12 13.93 2.98
CA GLU A 32 0.23 13.58 1.87
C GLU A 32 0.14 12.06 1.71
N VAL A 33 1.08 11.30 2.29
CA VAL A 33 1.15 9.84 2.16
C VAL A 33 1.33 9.20 3.53
N SER A 34 0.39 8.32 3.91
CA SER A 34 0.55 7.42 5.07
C SER A 34 1.15 6.09 4.63
N ARG A 35 2.00 5.50 5.48
CA ARG A 35 2.65 4.20 5.27
C ARG A 35 1.94 3.13 6.10
N VAL A 36 1.39 2.11 5.44
CA VAL A 36 0.70 1.00 6.12
C VAL A 36 1.40 -0.32 5.82
N LEU A 37 1.70 -1.11 6.85
CA LEU A 37 2.18 -2.47 6.66
C LEU A 37 0.99 -3.44 6.68
N VAL A 38 0.84 -4.23 5.63
CA VAL A 38 -0.14 -5.31 5.55
C VAL A 38 0.58 -6.64 5.81
N ILE A 39 0.34 -7.25 6.97
CA ILE A 39 0.82 -8.58 7.32
C ILE A 39 -0.21 -9.58 6.80
N TYR A 40 0.15 -10.35 5.77
CA TYR A 40 -0.72 -11.37 5.19
C TYR A 40 -0.39 -12.73 5.78
N THR A 41 -1.18 -13.13 6.78
CA THR A 41 -0.98 -14.41 7.49
C THR A 41 -1.67 -15.55 6.77
N GLY A 42 -2.79 -15.29 6.09
CA GLY A 42 -3.56 -16.28 5.33
C GLY A 42 -5.05 -15.97 5.28
N GLY A 43 -5.87 -17.01 5.25
CA GLY A 43 -7.33 -16.91 5.09
C GLY A 43 -7.79 -16.81 3.63
N THR A 44 -9.11 -16.79 3.45
CA THR A 44 -9.78 -16.88 2.14
C THR A 44 -9.45 -15.72 1.19
N ILE A 45 -9.10 -14.55 1.72
CA ILE A 45 -8.96 -13.30 0.97
C ILE A 45 -8.01 -13.38 -0.23
N GLY A 46 -6.89 -14.10 -0.11
CA GLY A 46 -5.90 -14.26 -1.16
C GLY A 46 -5.81 -15.68 -1.72
N MET A 47 -6.86 -16.49 -1.57
CA MET A 47 -6.90 -17.82 -2.20
C MET A 47 -7.26 -17.73 -3.68
N SER A 48 -6.67 -18.62 -4.49
CA SER A 48 -6.96 -18.75 -5.91
C SER A 48 -7.84 -19.97 -6.18
N ASN A 49 -8.84 -19.83 -7.05
CA ASN A 49 -9.72 -20.92 -7.43
C ASN A 49 -9.03 -21.83 -8.47
N THR A 50 -8.75 -23.07 -8.09
CA THR A 50 -8.21 -24.08 -9.01
C THR A 50 -9.28 -25.12 -9.33
N LYS A 51 -9.39 -25.50 -10.61
CA LYS A 51 -10.38 -26.48 -11.08
C LYS A 51 -10.28 -27.85 -10.40
N GLN A 52 -9.13 -28.19 -9.83
CA GLN A 52 -8.84 -29.51 -9.25
C GLN A 52 -8.92 -29.54 -7.72
N HIS A 53 -8.61 -28.44 -7.03
CA HIS A 53 -8.49 -28.43 -5.56
C HIS A 53 -9.38 -27.36 -4.89
N GLY A 54 -10.21 -26.67 -5.66
CA GLY A 54 -10.97 -25.53 -5.16
C GLY A 54 -10.04 -24.37 -4.80
N TYR A 55 -10.38 -23.62 -3.77
CA TYR A 55 -9.61 -22.47 -3.30
C TYR A 55 -8.36 -22.91 -2.55
N VAL A 56 -7.19 -22.47 -3.03
CA VAL A 56 -5.89 -22.77 -2.42
C VAL A 56 -5.04 -21.50 -2.27
N PRO A 57 -4.20 -21.40 -1.23
CA PRO A 57 -3.23 -20.32 -1.10
C PRO A 57 -2.18 -20.39 -2.24
N VAL A 58 -1.92 -19.26 -2.89
CA VAL A 58 -0.88 -19.15 -3.93
C VAL A 58 0.10 -18.03 -3.55
N PRO A 59 1.42 -18.30 -3.49
CA PRO A 59 2.40 -17.30 -3.09
C PRO A 59 2.40 -16.05 -3.97
N ASN A 60 2.49 -14.86 -3.37
CA ASN A 60 2.48 -13.54 -4.02
C ASN A 60 1.21 -13.19 -4.81
N PHE A 61 0.24 -14.10 -4.89
CA PHE A 61 -0.96 -13.93 -5.71
C PHE A 61 -1.78 -12.71 -5.31
N LEU A 62 -1.89 -12.46 -4.00
CA LEU A 62 -2.62 -11.30 -3.49
C LEU A 62 -1.93 -9.99 -3.89
N ALA A 63 -0.60 -9.91 -3.74
CA ALA A 63 0.15 -8.71 -4.10
C ALA A 63 0.07 -8.42 -5.61
N ASP A 64 0.20 -9.45 -6.44
CA ASP A 64 0.06 -9.34 -7.89
C ASP A 64 -1.36 -8.90 -8.27
N THR A 65 -2.38 -9.47 -7.65
CA THR A 65 -3.78 -9.08 -7.89
C THR A 65 -4.02 -7.62 -7.54
N LEU A 66 -3.58 -7.17 -6.36
CA LEU A 66 -3.75 -5.77 -5.91
C LEU A 66 -2.98 -4.78 -6.77
N SER A 67 -1.82 -5.16 -7.32
CA SER A 67 -1.05 -4.31 -8.23
C SER A 67 -1.74 -4.05 -9.57
N ASN A 68 -2.66 -4.93 -9.98
CA ASN A 68 -3.43 -4.80 -11.22
C ASN A 68 -4.81 -4.18 -10.99
N GLU A 69 -5.21 -3.94 -9.74
CA GLU A 69 -6.50 -3.34 -9.39
C GLU A 69 -6.36 -1.84 -9.16
N SER A 70 -7.01 -1.02 -9.99
CA SER A 70 -6.90 0.44 -9.95
C SER A 70 -7.36 1.08 -8.63
N ARG A 71 -8.23 0.40 -7.88
CA ARG A 71 -8.67 0.81 -6.53
C ARG A 71 -7.56 0.70 -5.49
N PHE A 72 -6.63 -0.24 -5.69
CA PHE A 72 -5.57 -0.58 -4.75
C PHE A 72 -4.19 -0.12 -5.21
N HIS A 73 -4.04 0.17 -6.50
CA HIS A 73 -2.81 0.70 -7.06
C HIS A 73 -3.09 1.76 -8.12
N ASP A 74 -2.71 3.01 -7.82
CA ASP A 74 -2.61 4.08 -8.81
C ASP A 74 -1.29 3.93 -9.57
N LEU A 75 -1.32 3.18 -10.67
CA LEU A 75 -0.24 3.17 -11.65
C LEU A 75 -0.18 4.57 -12.27
N PRO A 76 0.97 5.28 -12.22
CA PRO A 76 1.15 6.54 -12.93
C PRO A 76 1.07 6.32 -14.44
N SER A 77 -0.15 6.25 -14.95
CA SER A 77 -0.47 5.88 -16.32
C SER A 77 -0.74 7.18 -17.07
N LEU A 78 0.26 7.74 -17.75
CA LEU A 78 0.19 8.66 -18.93
C LEU A 78 -0.80 9.85 -18.96
N ASN A 79 -1.66 10.06 -17.96
CA ASN A 79 -2.80 10.97 -18.01
C ASN A 79 -2.45 12.38 -17.51
N THR A 80 -1.29 12.57 -16.88
CA THR A 80 -0.87 13.88 -16.39
C THR A 80 -0.37 14.81 -17.52
N VAL A 81 0.01 14.27 -18.68
CA VAL A 81 0.53 15.06 -19.81
C VAL A 81 -0.52 15.27 -20.91
N PHE A 82 -1.30 14.25 -21.29
CA PHE A 82 -2.29 14.40 -22.37
C PHE A 82 -3.61 15.04 -21.93
N GLY A 83 -4.03 14.88 -20.67
CA GLY A 83 -5.31 15.42 -20.18
C GLY A 83 -5.35 16.94 -20.00
N ARG A 84 -4.18 17.61 -19.94
CA ARG A 84 -4.08 19.08 -19.81
C ARG A 84 -4.07 19.82 -21.14
N LEU A 85 -3.80 19.14 -22.27
CA LEU A 85 -3.71 19.77 -23.59
C LEU A 85 -5.04 19.78 -24.37
N SER A 86 -6.06 19.05 -23.91
CA SER A 86 -7.35 18.94 -24.62
C SER A 86 -8.47 19.82 -24.07
N ARG A 87 -8.19 20.74 -23.14
CA ARG A 87 -9.21 21.62 -22.52
C ARG A 87 -9.07 23.11 -22.79
N THR A 88 -8.18 23.51 -23.70
CA THR A 88 -8.15 24.88 -24.21
C THR A 88 -8.09 24.87 -25.73
N ASN A 89 -9.26 24.78 -26.35
CA ASN A 89 -9.67 25.64 -27.47
C ASN A 89 -11.15 25.41 -27.76
N SER A 90 -11.94 26.38 -27.30
CA SER A 90 -13.10 26.97 -27.98
C SER A 90 -13.93 26.10 -28.93
N ALA A 91 -15.18 25.90 -28.52
CA ALA A 91 -16.28 25.58 -29.41
C ALA A 91 -16.39 26.59 -30.55
N VAL A 92 -16.32 26.10 -31.80
CA VAL A 92 -16.95 26.72 -32.98
C VAL A 92 -17.36 25.59 -33.95
N ASP A 93 -18.67 25.54 -34.16
CA ASP A 93 -19.46 25.06 -35.30
C ASP A 93 -19.52 23.58 -35.74
N LEU A 94 -20.79 23.18 -35.78
CA LEU A 94 -21.42 22.00 -36.32
C LEU A 94 -21.71 22.24 -37.81
N GLU A 95 -21.06 21.53 -38.73
CA GLU A 95 -21.52 21.44 -40.12
C GLU A 95 -21.48 20.00 -40.65
N SER A 96 -22.70 19.50 -40.90
CA SER A 96 -23.13 18.70 -42.04
C SER A 96 -22.14 17.76 -42.75
N LEU A 97 -22.41 16.46 -42.66
CA LEU A 97 -22.11 15.48 -43.72
C LEU A 97 -22.89 15.84 -44.99
N PRO A 98 -22.30 15.61 -46.17
CA PRO A 98 -22.87 14.54 -46.99
C PRO A 98 -21.84 13.62 -47.67
N ASN A 99 -22.33 12.39 -47.89
CA ASN A 99 -21.79 11.31 -48.72
C ASN A 99 -21.14 11.76 -50.04
N ASN A 100 -20.09 11.06 -50.48
CA ASN A 100 -20.14 10.33 -51.75
C ASN A 100 -18.94 9.38 -51.97
N ASP A 101 -19.31 8.11 -52.14
CA ASP A 101 -18.85 7.14 -53.13
C ASP A 101 -17.62 7.42 -54.01
N LYS A 102 -16.74 6.40 -54.04
CA LYS A 102 -16.10 5.76 -55.20
C LYS A 102 -15.23 6.63 -56.14
N LEU A 103 -13.95 6.25 -56.27
CA LEU A 103 -13.35 5.63 -57.48
C LEU A 103 -11.82 5.50 -57.34
N ASN A 104 -11.28 4.31 -57.68
CA ASN A 104 -10.11 4.01 -58.55
C ASN A 104 -8.84 4.90 -58.50
N LYS A 105 -7.59 4.45 -58.67
CA LYS A 105 -6.90 3.20 -59.09
C LYS A 105 -5.38 3.53 -59.11
N HIS A 106 -4.55 2.47 -59.14
CA HIS A 106 -3.19 2.36 -59.75
C HIS A 106 -1.91 2.78 -58.99
N LEU A 107 -1.17 1.76 -58.50
CA LEU A 107 0.15 1.22 -58.96
C LEU A 107 0.90 2.08 -60.02
N ASP A 108 2.21 2.38 -59.99
CA ASP A 108 3.41 1.55 -59.76
C ASP A 108 4.71 2.40 -59.56
N PRO A 109 5.88 1.79 -59.25
CA PRO A 109 7.13 2.43 -58.79
C PRO A 109 8.27 2.51 -59.84
N ALA A 110 9.35 3.25 -59.54
CA ALA A 110 10.78 2.85 -59.64
C ALA A 110 11.79 3.97 -60.05
N MET A 111 13.02 3.81 -59.52
CA MET A 111 14.34 4.06 -60.12
C MET A 111 15.23 5.26 -59.69
N ASN A 112 16.29 4.87 -58.95
CA ASN A 112 17.74 5.07 -59.19
C ASN A 112 18.50 6.35 -58.81
N GLY A 113 19.62 6.13 -58.09
CA GLY A 113 20.84 6.97 -58.18
C GLY A 113 21.78 6.98 -56.96
N LEU A 114 22.68 5.99 -56.84
CA LEU A 114 23.97 6.01 -56.08
C LEU A 114 25.04 6.84 -56.85
N PRO A 115 26.26 7.20 -56.35
CA PRO A 115 27.19 6.48 -55.44
C PRO A 115 27.91 7.40 -54.40
N GLY A 116 28.84 7.03 -53.50
CA GLY A 116 29.51 5.79 -53.14
C GLY A 116 30.65 6.07 -52.12
N HIS A 117 31.18 4.98 -51.56
CA HIS A 117 32.55 4.75 -51.08
C HIS A 117 33.06 5.17 -49.67
N HIS A 118 33.65 4.14 -49.03
CA HIS A 118 34.67 4.05 -47.97
C HIS A 118 34.26 3.74 -46.52
N THR A 119 35.00 2.78 -45.98
CA THR A 119 34.73 1.94 -44.80
C THR A 119 36.02 1.87 -43.94
N ILE A 120 35.89 1.46 -42.66
CA ILE A 120 36.90 0.85 -41.74
C ILE A 120 37.73 1.85 -40.88
N PRO A 121 38.05 1.63 -39.57
CA PRO A 121 37.31 1.02 -38.43
C PRO A 121 37.68 1.70 -37.05
N PRO A 122 37.45 1.09 -35.85
CA PRO A 122 37.51 1.75 -34.53
C PRO A 122 38.86 1.57 -33.79
N GLU A 123 39.14 2.40 -32.77
CA GLU A 123 39.58 1.97 -31.41
C GLU A 123 40.04 3.13 -30.49
N GLN A 124 39.55 3.07 -29.24
CA GLN A 124 40.18 3.37 -27.94
C GLN A 124 40.81 4.74 -27.62
N ALA A 125 40.28 5.41 -26.58
CA ALA A 125 41.07 6.14 -25.55
C ALA A 125 40.21 6.59 -24.33
N THR A 126 40.32 5.82 -23.24
CA THR A 126 40.70 6.19 -21.85
C THR A 126 40.29 7.55 -21.21
N ILE A 127 39.51 7.43 -20.12
CA ILE A 127 39.55 8.09 -18.78
C ILE A 127 39.96 9.58 -18.66
N ASN A 128 39.05 10.42 -18.11
CA ASN A 128 39.33 11.34 -16.98
C ASN A 128 38.10 12.20 -16.57
N GLY A 129 37.84 12.30 -15.26
CA GLY A 129 37.46 13.57 -14.62
C GLY A 129 36.00 13.85 -14.23
N THR A 130 35.77 13.85 -12.90
CA THR A 130 35.01 14.87 -12.13
C THR A 130 33.48 15.04 -12.26
N ALA A 131 32.81 14.70 -11.14
CA ALA A 131 31.69 15.37 -10.46
C ALA A 131 30.63 16.14 -11.28
N ALA A 132 29.38 15.66 -11.23
CA ALA A 132 28.16 16.47 -11.07
C ALA A 132 26.90 15.58 -11.08
N GLY A 133 25.99 15.83 -10.13
CA GLY A 133 24.55 15.56 -10.20
C GLY A 133 24.08 14.20 -10.72
N ALA A 134 23.69 13.30 -9.82
CA ALA A 134 22.87 12.14 -10.20
C ALA A 134 21.44 12.60 -10.53
N THR A 135 21.24 13.12 -11.74
CA THR A 135 19.93 13.17 -12.39
C THR A 135 19.49 11.72 -12.61
N LEU A 136 18.34 11.34 -12.03
CA LEU A 136 17.72 10.04 -12.29
C LEU A 136 17.45 9.91 -13.80
N PRO A 137 17.77 8.77 -14.43
CA PRO A 137 17.52 8.58 -15.85
C PRO A 137 16.00 8.57 -16.13
N PRO A 138 15.53 9.11 -17.27
CA PRO A 138 14.10 9.31 -17.55
C PRO A 138 13.24 8.05 -17.72
N ASN A 139 13.75 6.85 -17.43
CA ASN A 139 13.06 5.58 -17.68
C ASN A 139 13.29 4.56 -16.55
N THR A 140 13.04 4.97 -15.30
CA THR A 140 12.92 3.99 -14.21
C THR A 140 11.50 3.39 -14.27
N PRO A 141 11.31 2.08 -14.55
CA PRO A 141 9.98 1.48 -14.55
C PRO A 141 9.35 1.64 -13.16
N VAL A 142 8.14 2.20 -13.15
CA VAL A 142 7.46 2.77 -11.97
C VAL A 142 7.01 1.72 -10.93
N ASN A 143 7.24 0.43 -11.17
CA ASN A 143 6.74 -0.69 -10.34
C ASN A 143 7.67 -1.18 -9.22
N LYS A 144 8.68 -0.43 -8.76
CA LYS A 144 9.62 -0.95 -7.74
C LYS A 144 10.05 0.05 -6.67
N ILE A 145 9.14 0.89 -6.15
CA ILE A 145 9.41 1.50 -4.84
C ILE A 145 9.27 0.40 -3.80
N ARG A 146 10.35 0.14 -3.08
CA ARG A 146 10.38 -0.86 -2.02
C ARG A 146 10.57 -0.18 -0.67
N LEU A 147 9.72 -0.50 0.29
CA LEU A 147 9.84 -0.01 1.67
C LEU A 147 10.75 -0.93 2.47
N PRO A 148 11.55 -0.40 3.41
CA PRO A 148 12.24 -1.24 4.37
C PRO A 148 11.19 -2.01 5.18
N CYS A 149 11.42 -3.30 5.39
CA CYS A 149 10.69 -4.09 6.36
C CYS A 149 11.62 -5.06 7.06
N PHE A 150 11.32 -5.32 8.31
CA PHE A 150 11.94 -6.38 9.09
C PHE A 150 10.94 -7.51 9.25
N ALA A 151 11.32 -8.74 8.94
CA ALA A 151 10.50 -9.91 9.20
C ALA A 151 11.28 -10.85 10.12
N HIS A 152 10.61 -11.50 11.06
CA HIS A 152 11.22 -12.49 11.96
C HIS A 152 11.64 -13.80 11.25
N LEU A 153 11.65 -13.84 9.91
CA LEU A 153 12.18 -14.97 9.15
C LEU A 153 13.71 -14.89 9.05
N PRO A 154 14.44 -16.02 9.17
CA PRO A 154 15.90 -16.02 9.34
C PRO A 154 16.72 -15.34 8.22
N ASN A 155 16.12 -14.91 7.10
CA ASN A 155 16.83 -14.33 5.96
C ASN A 155 16.04 -13.25 5.18
N ARG A 156 15.06 -12.56 5.78
CA ARG A 156 14.29 -11.49 5.09
C ARG A 156 14.41 -10.11 5.75
N GLN A 157 15.63 -9.65 6.04
CA GLN A 157 15.88 -8.21 6.11
C GLN A 157 15.91 -7.68 4.67
N GLY A 158 14.91 -6.89 4.30
CA GLY A 158 14.74 -6.58 2.89
C GLY A 158 13.84 -5.41 2.61
N LYS A 159 14.05 -4.86 1.41
CA LYS A 159 13.15 -3.91 0.78
C LYS A 159 11.99 -4.70 0.14
N ILE A 160 10.76 -4.59 0.65
CA ILE A 160 9.56 -5.22 0.07
C ILE A 160 8.84 -4.27 -0.91
N PRO A 161 8.24 -4.78 -2.01
CA PRO A 161 7.45 -3.94 -2.91
C PRO A 161 6.36 -3.17 -2.17
N SER A 162 6.07 -1.97 -2.66
CA SER A 162 4.99 -1.14 -2.14
C SER A 162 4.03 -0.75 -3.26
N LEU A 163 2.75 -0.68 -2.90
CA LEU A 163 1.66 -0.18 -3.72
C LEU A 163 1.19 1.15 -3.15
N ILE A 164 0.48 1.92 -3.95
CA ILE A 164 -0.06 3.22 -3.54
C ILE A 164 -1.49 3.35 -4.01
N THR A 165 -2.40 3.72 -3.11
CA THR A 165 -3.80 3.95 -3.47
C THR A 165 -3.96 5.23 -4.30
N PRO A 166 -5.05 5.35 -5.08
CA PRO A 166 -5.51 6.64 -5.58
C PRO A 166 -5.71 7.66 -4.43
N PRO A 167 -5.76 8.97 -4.74
CA PRO A 167 -6.08 9.98 -3.75
C PRO A 167 -7.45 9.71 -3.13
N SER A 168 -7.49 9.67 -1.80
CA SER A 168 -8.75 9.57 -1.07
C SER A 168 -9.49 10.92 -1.05
N LEU A 169 -10.75 10.90 -0.65
CA LEU A 169 -11.53 12.11 -0.32
C LEU A 169 -10.89 12.93 0.81
N TYR A 170 -10.04 12.31 1.64
CA TYR A 170 -9.32 12.94 2.74
C TYR A 170 -8.01 13.61 2.29
N GLY A 171 -7.74 13.66 0.98
CA GLY A 171 -6.58 14.35 0.41
C GLY A 171 -5.24 13.66 0.65
N LYS A 172 -5.23 12.49 1.32
CA LYS A 172 -4.04 11.67 1.53
C LYS A 172 -4.08 10.41 0.67
N ARG A 173 -2.90 9.97 0.22
CA ARG A 173 -2.68 8.65 -0.38
C ARG A 173 -2.17 7.68 0.67
N ILE A 174 -2.37 6.39 0.44
CA ILE A 174 -1.90 5.35 1.32
C ILE A 174 -0.90 4.53 0.54
N ARG A 175 0.37 4.57 0.97
CA ARG A 175 1.41 3.67 0.46
C ARG A 175 1.46 2.47 1.40
N TYR A 176 1.35 1.27 0.86
CA TYR A 176 1.36 0.07 1.68
C TYR A 176 2.23 -1.01 1.08
N SER A 177 2.75 -1.86 1.95
CA SER A 177 3.55 -3.03 1.57
C SER A 177 2.95 -4.28 2.19
N ILE A 178 3.10 -5.42 1.49
CA ILE A 178 2.53 -6.70 1.93
C ILE A 178 3.68 -7.59 2.40
N LEU A 179 3.69 -7.88 3.70
CA LEU A 179 4.52 -8.91 4.31
C LEU A 179 3.76 -10.23 4.30
N GLU A 180 4.04 -11.06 3.31
CA GLU A 180 3.38 -12.36 3.14
C GLU A 180 4.11 -13.46 3.91
N TYR A 181 3.35 -14.22 4.70
CA TYR A 181 3.85 -15.38 5.44
C TYR A 181 4.04 -16.58 4.52
N ASP A 182 5.10 -17.35 4.80
CA ASP A 182 5.41 -18.60 4.13
C ASP A 182 5.71 -19.66 5.20
N PRO A 183 4.92 -20.73 5.31
CA PRO A 183 3.65 -20.94 4.60
C PRO A 183 2.54 -19.98 5.07
N LEU A 184 1.51 -19.78 4.24
CA LEU A 184 0.26 -19.15 4.66
C LEU A 184 -0.47 -20.05 5.67
N LEU A 185 -1.10 -19.42 6.66
CA LEU A 185 -1.74 -20.06 7.80
C LEU A 185 -3.25 -20.21 7.54
N ASP A 186 -3.77 -21.39 7.86
CA ASP A 186 -5.20 -21.56 8.11
C ASP A 186 -5.50 -21.04 9.52
N SER A 187 -6.47 -20.11 9.63
CA SER A 187 -6.85 -19.53 10.91
C SER A 187 -7.27 -20.57 11.95
N CYS A 188 -7.86 -21.70 11.52
CA CYS A 188 -8.23 -22.78 12.44
C CYS A 188 -7.03 -23.45 13.12
N ASN A 189 -5.84 -23.33 12.52
CA ASN A 189 -4.61 -23.94 13.01
C ASN A 189 -3.66 -22.93 13.67
N MET A 190 -4.07 -21.67 13.82
CA MET A 190 -3.23 -20.66 14.45
C MET A 190 -3.14 -20.84 15.97
N THR A 191 -1.93 -20.73 16.47
CA THR A 191 -1.57 -20.96 17.87
C THR A 191 -0.92 -19.71 18.47
N MET A 192 -0.59 -19.77 19.77
CA MET A 192 0.09 -18.67 20.45
C MET A 192 1.42 -18.27 19.79
N THR A 193 2.16 -19.21 19.20
CA THR A 193 3.42 -18.91 18.52
C THR A 193 3.19 -18.05 17.28
N ASP A 194 2.07 -18.24 16.59
CA ASP A 194 1.70 -17.43 15.42
C ASP A 194 1.30 -16.01 15.83
N TRP A 195 0.61 -15.85 16.95
CA TRP A 195 0.27 -14.53 17.51
C TRP A 195 1.52 -13.77 17.95
N VAL A 196 2.45 -14.45 18.64
CA VAL A 196 3.75 -13.87 19.02
C VAL A 196 4.50 -13.42 17.78
N ARG A 197 4.53 -14.24 16.72
CA ARG A 197 5.16 -13.87 15.44
C ARG A 197 4.56 -12.58 14.85
N ILE A 198 3.23 -12.46 14.83
CA ILE A 198 2.56 -11.24 14.34
C ILE A 198 2.92 -10.03 15.21
N ALA A 199 2.87 -10.16 16.53
CA ALA A 199 3.22 -9.09 17.45
C ALA A 199 4.67 -8.62 17.28
N THR A 200 5.62 -9.56 17.16
CA THR A 200 7.03 -9.28 16.91
C THR A 200 7.26 -8.63 15.54
N ASP A 201 6.55 -9.06 14.49
CA ASP A 201 6.63 -8.41 13.17
C ASP A 201 6.08 -6.96 13.23
N ILE A 202 5.03 -6.69 14.02
CA ILE A 202 4.53 -5.33 14.24
C ILE A 202 5.57 -4.50 14.99
N GLU A 203 6.12 -5.02 16.09
CA GLU A 203 7.15 -4.37 16.91
C GLU A 203 8.39 -4.02 16.07
N ALA A 204 8.91 -4.97 15.29
CA ALA A 204 10.10 -4.78 14.47
C ALA A 204 9.91 -3.71 13.37
N ASN A 205 8.67 -3.46 12.96
CA ASN A 205 8.33 -2.46 11.94
C ASN A 205 7.66 -1.21 12.53
N TYR A 206 7.59 -1.09 13.85
CA TYR A 206 6.78 -0.10 14.52
C TYR A 206 7.16 1.32 14.11
N GLU A 207 8.44 1.65 14.04
CA GLU A 207 8.92 2.99 13.62
C GLU A 207 8.84 3.25 12.11
N LEU A 208 8.75 2.20 11.29
CA LEU A 208 8.79 2.32 9.82
C LEU A 208 7.42 2.61 9.19
N PHE A 209 6.34 2.24 9.86
CA PHE A 209 4.97 2.36 9.37
C PHE A 209 4.10 3.13 10.35
N ASP A 210 3.06 3.78 9.84
CA ASP A 210 2.18 4.62 10.63
C ASP A 210 0.99 3.82 11.18
N ALA A 211 0.64 2.70 10.52
CA ALA A 211 -0.40 1.77 10.93
C ALA A 211 -0.17 0.36 10.35
N PHE A 212 -0.90 -0.62 10.90
CA PHE A 212 -0.77 -2.04 10.56
C PHE A 212 -2.12 -2.64 10.21
N ILE A 213 -2.13 -3.51 9.21
CA ILE A 213 -3.27 -4.35 8.85
C ILE A 213 -2.83 -5.81 8.90
N VAL A 214 -3.60 -6.67 9.56
CA VAL A 214 -3.37 -8.12 9.59
C VAL A 214 -4.48 -8.80 8.80
N LEU A 215 -4.14 -9.39 7.66
CA LEU A 215 -5.06 -10.20 6.88
C LEU A 215 -5.09 -11.63 7.41
N HIS A 216 -6.28 -12.07 7.81
CA HIS A 216 -6.49 -13.27 8.59
C HIS A 216 -7.74 -14.03 8.14
N GLY A 217 -7.79 -15.34 8.35
CA GLY A 217 -9.01 -16.15 8.15
C GLY A 217 -10.10 -15.84 9.18
N THR A 218 -11.38 -15.99 8.82
CA THR A 218 -12.49 -15.51 9.66
C THR A 218 -12.74 -16.37 10.90
N ASP A 219 -12.38 -17.65 10.89
CA ASP A 219 -12.79 -18.59 11.95
C ASP A 219 -12.25 -18.26 13.34
N THR A 220 -11.02 -17.78 13.43
CA THR A 220 -10.37 -17.41 14.71
C THR A 220 -9.96 -15.94 14.77
N MET A 221 -10.42 -15.12 13.83
CA MET A 221 -10.04 -13.70 13.72
C MET A 221 -10.27 -12.91 15.02
N ALA A 222 -11.43 -13.09 15.67
CA ALA A 222 -11.75 -12.42 16.92
C ALA A 222 -10.86 -12.87 18.10
N TYR A 223 -10.46 -14.14 18.12
CA TYR A 223 -9.51 -14.67 19.10
C TYR A 223 -8.12 -14.06 18.91
N THR A 224 -7.62 -14.02 17.67
CA THR A 224 -6.35 -13.36 17.33
C THR A 224 -6.39 -11.87 17.68
N ALA A 225 -7.50 -11.17 17.38
CA ALA A 225 -7.68 -9.76 17.75
C ALA A 225 -7.62 -9.54 19.26
N SER A 226 -8.23 -10.45 20.02
CA SER A 226 -8.19 -10.41 21.48
C SER A 226 -6.78 -10.65 22.00
N ALA A 227 -6.09 -11.69 21.52
CA ALA A 227 -4.73 -12.01 21.93
C ALA A 227 -3.75 -10.86 21.66
N LEU A 228 -3.77 -10.32 20.44
CA LEU A 228 -2.90 -9.19 20.06
C LEU A 228 -3.20 -7.93 20.87
N SER A 229 -4.46 -7.69 21.28
CA SER A 229 -4.79 -6.54 22.13
C SER A 229 -4.15 -6.59 23.52
N PHE A 230 -3.81 -7.79 24.01
CA PHE A 230 -3.08 -7.95 25.27
C PHE A 230 -1.56 -8.01 25.06
N MET A 231 -1.09 -8.47 23.90
CA MET A 231 0.35 -8.55 23.58
C MET A 231 0.94 -7.18 23.24
N LEU A 232 0.17 -6.31 22.59
CA LEU A 232 0.60 -4.98 22.16
C LEU A 232 0.24 -3.94 23.24
N GLU A 233 0.96 -3.98 24.36
CA GLU A 233 0.83 -2.98 25.44
C GLU A 233 1.28 -1.59 24.94
N ASP A 234 0.65 -0.53 25.46
CA ASP A 234 0.94 0.88 25.11
C ASP A 234 0.90 1.17 23.59
N LEU A 235 0.00 0.50 22.87
CA LEU A 235 -0.20 0.68 21.45
C LEU A 235 -0.61 2.14 21.14
N GLY A 236 0.24 2.85 20.40
CA GLY A 236 0.01 4.23 19.93
C GLY A 236 -0.40 4.33 18.45
N LYS A 237 -0.47 3.21 17.73
CA LYS A 237 -0.77 3.14 16.29
C LYS A 237 -1.99 2.28 16.00
N THR A 238 -2.60 2.49 14.85
CA THR A 238 -3.78 1.73 14.42
C THR A 238 -3.37 0.32 13.98
N VAL A 239 -3.97 -0.71 14.57
CA VAL A 239 -3.81 -2.12 14.16
C VAL A 239 -5.18 -2.69 13.80
N ILE A 240 -5.41 -3.04 12.54
CA ILE A 240 -6.70 -3.57 12.07
C ILE A 240 -6.53 -5.00 11.59
N ILE A 241 -7.33 -5.90 12.15
CA ILE A 241 -7.48 -7.27 11.63
C ILE A 241 -8.69 -7.30 10.71
N THR A 242 -8.51 -7.88 9.53
CA THR A 242 -9.57 -8.03 8.54
C THR A 242 -9.36 -9.28 7.70
N GLY A 243 -10.33 -9.62 6.86
CA GLY A 243 -10.32 -10.80 6.01
C GLY A 243 -11.52 -10.78 5.08
N SER A 244 -11.92 -11.94 4.57
CA SER A 244 -13.12 -12.07 3.74
C SER A 244 -13.71 -13.47 3.81
N GLN A 245 -15.00 -13.58 3.49
CA GLN A 245 -15.65 -14.86 3.26
C GLN A 245 -15.43 -15.37 1.84
N VAL A 246 -15.30 -14.45 0.87
CA VAL A 246 -15.07 -14.76 -0.55
C VAL A 246 -13.71 -14.19 -0.98
N PRO A 247 -12.89 -14.93 -1.76
CA PRO A 247 -11.59 -14.43 -2.21
C PRO A 247 -11.71 -13.20 -3.10
N ILE A 248 -10.66 -12.38 -3.10
CA ILE A 248 -10.64 -11.11 -3.83
C ILE A 248 -10.81 -11.24 -5.35
N THR A 249 -10.50 -12.42 -5.91
CA THR A 249 -10.57 -12.66 -7.36
C THR A 249 -11.95 -13.04 -7.86
N GLU A 250 -12.88 -13.39 -6.98
CA GLU A 250 -14.25 -13.67 -7.38
C GLU A 250 -15.00 -12.38 -7.69
N ILE A 251 -15.91 -12.40 -8.68
CA ILE A 251 -16.60 -11.19 -9.15
C ILE A 251 -17.43 -10.53 -8.03
N ARG A 252 -18.07 -11.35 -7.18
CA ARG A 252 -18.89 -10.89 -6.05
C ARG A 252 -18.20 -11.29 -4.76
N ASN A 253 -17.41 -10.39 -4.21
CA ASN A 253 -16.66 -10.62 -2.98
C ASN A 253 -16.80 -9.46 -1.98
N ASP A 254 -16.56 -9.77 -0.71
CA ASP A 254 -16.46 -8.81 0.41
C ASP A 254 -15.00 -8.38 0.67
N ALA A 255 -14.02 -9.07 0.08
CA ALA A 255 -12.59 -8.79 0.24
C ALA A 255 -12.18 -7.37 -0.16
N ILE A 256 -12.71 -6.86 -1.28
CA ILE A 256 -12.37 -5.52 -1.77
C ILE A 256 -12.79 -4.46 -0.75
N ASP A 257 -14.06 -4.51 -0.29
CA ASP A 257 -14.60 -3.51 0.62
C ASP A 257 -13.95 -3.60 2.01
N ASN A 258 -13.68 -4.82 2.48
CA ASN A 258 -13.00 -5.04 3.76
C ASN A 258 -11.57 -4.51 3.73
N LEU A 259 -10.77 -4.84 2.72
CA LEU A 259 -9.38 -4.38 2.63
C LEU A 259 -9.29 -2.86 2.36
N LEU A 260 -10.10 -2.34 1.45
CA LEU A 260 -10.09 -0.91 1.14
C LEU A 260 -10.55 -0.08 2.34
N GLY A 261 -11.57 -0.53 3.06
CA GLY A 261 -12.02 0.11 4.29
C GLY A 261 -10.97 0.07 5.39
N ALA A 262 -10.29 -1.07 5.59
CA ALA A 262 -9.18 -1.18 6.54
C ALA A 262 -8.03 -0.24 6.19
N LEU A 263 -7.59 -0.20 4.92
CA LEU A 263 -6.57 0.75 4.44
C LEU A 263 -6.98 2.20 4.69
N THR A 264 -8.22 2.55 4.33
CA THR A 264 -8.77 3.90 4.51
C THR A 264 -8.74 4.31 5.98
N ILE A 265 -9.18 3.43 6.89
CA ILE A 265 -9.17 3.74 8.33
C ILE A 265 -7.73 3.87 8.84
N ALA A 266 -6.87 2.88 8.55
CA ALA A 266 -5.49 2.83 9.03
C ALA A 266 -4.66 4.02 8.54
N GLY A 267 -4.84 4.45 7.28
CA GLY A 267 -4.07 5.52 6.67
C GLY A 267 -4.55 6.94 6.95
N HIS A 268 -5.76 7.11 7.49
CA HIS A 268 -6.35 8.44 7.76
C HIS A 268 -6.60 8.73 9.24
N PHE A 269 -6.74 7.71 10.09
CA PHE A 269 -7.07 7.87 11.49
C PHE A 269 -6.07 7.13 12.38
N VAL A 270 -5.71 7.77 13.49
CA VAL A 270 -4.98 7.14 14.58
C VAL A 270 -6.01 6.65 15.60
N ILE A 271 -6.20 5.34 15.66
CA ILE A 271 -7.04 4.62 16.62
C ILE A 271 -6.10 3.67 17.36
N PRO A 272 -5.58 4.04 18.55
CA PRO A 272 -4.53 3.31 19.26
C PRO A 272 -5.05 2.01 19.90
N GLU A 273 -5.64 1.12 19.09
CA GLU A 273 -6.25 -0.13 19.50
C GLU A 273 -6.07 -1.21 18.44
N VAL A 274 -5.99 -2.47 18.90
CA VAL A 274 -6.24 -3.62 18.03
C VAL A 274 -7.73 -3.71 17.75
N SER A 275 -8.09 -3.53 16.48
CA SER A 275 -9.47 -3.47 16.00
C SER A 275 -9.76 -4.57 14.99
N LEU A 276 -11.03 -4.95 14.83
CA LEU A 276 -11.50 -5.85 13.79
C LEU A 276 -12.40 -5.06 12.81
N TYR A 277 -12.07 -5.07 11.52
CA TYR A 277 -12.87 -4.41 10.48
C TYR A 277 -13.55 -5.41 9.57
N PHE A 278 -14.88 -5.37 9.52
CA PHE A 278 -15.71 -6.21 8.67
C PHE A 278 -17.05 -5.55 8.37
N SER A 279 -17.58 -5.72 7.16
CA SER A 279 -18.94 -5.26 6.79
C SER A 279 -19.20 -3.78 7.13
N ASN A 280 -18.26 -2.91 6.75
CA ASN A 280 -18.32 -1.46 6.99
C ASN A 280 -18.34 -1.03 8.46
N LYS A 281 -17.95 -1.90 9.40
CA LYS A 281 -17.88 -1.60 10.83
C LYS A 281 -16.47 -1.91 11.36
N LEU A 282 -15.96 -1.01 12.19
CA LEU A 282 -14.75 -1.23 12.97
C LEU A 282 -15.14 -1.51 14.42
N PHE A 283 -14.75 -2.66 14.94
CA PHE A 283 -15.00 -3.07 16.32
C PHE A 283 -13.70 -3.07 17.11
N ARG A 284 -13.79 -2.86 18.43
CA ARG A 284 -12.67 -3.16 19.34
C ARG A 284 -12.40 -4.66 19.30
N GLY A 285 -11.16 -5.06 19.02
CA GLY A 285 -10.79 -6.46 18.76
C GLY A 285 -11.24 -7.41 19.86
N ASN A 286 -10.91 -7.09 21.12
CA ASN A 286 -11.25 -7.89 22.31
C ASN A 286 -12.72 -7.84 22.75
N ARG A 287 -13.59 -7.18 21.99
CA ARG A 287 -15.05 -7.17 22.21
C ARG A 287 -15.83 -7.81 21.06
N SER A 288 -15.14 -8.17 19.98
CA SER A 288 -15.72 -8.76 18.79
C SER A 288 -15.91 -10.28 18.92
N SER A 289 -16.87 -10.83 18.19
CA SER A 289 -17.09 -12.28 18.06
C SER A 289 -17.67 -12.60 16.68
N LYS A 290 -17.35 -13.79 16.14
CA LYS A 290 -17.96 -14.28 14.91
C LYS A 290 -19.39 -14.73 15.22
N MET A 291 -20.37 -14.08 14.62
CA MET A 291 -21.80 -14.33 14.82
C MET A 291 -22.40 -15.18 13.70
N ASP A 292 -21.83 -15.09 12.49
CA ASP A 292 -22.31 -15.82 11.32
C ASP A 292 -21.14 -16.44 10.54
N ALA A 293 -21.38 -17.63 9.97
CA ALA A 293 -20.39 -18.36 9.19
C ALA A 293 -20.49 -18.08 7.68
N ILE A 294 -21.65 -17.59 7.19
CA ILE A 294 -21.97 -17.46 5.78
C ILE A 294 -22.23 -16.00 5.39
N ASP A 295 -22.92 -15.24 6.24
CA ASP A 295 -23.27 -13.83 5.94
C ASP A 295 -22.02 -12.94 5.88
N PHE A 296 -22.07 -11.90 5.04
CA PHE A 296 -21.07 -10.83 5.01
C PHE A 296 -21.09 -9.97 6.27
N ASN A 297 -22.17 -9.96 7.06
CA ASN A 297 -22.17 -9.41 8.42
C ASN A 297 -21.74 -10.47 9.45
N ALA A 298 -20.57 -11.07 9.24
CA ALA A 298 -20.07 -12.21 10.00
C ALA A 298 -19.68 -11.90 11.45
N PHE A 299 -19.39 -10.64 11.78
CA PHE A 299 -18.88 -10.22 13.10
C PHE A 299 -19.77 -9.18 13.75
N ASP A 300 -19.86 -9.25 15.09
CA ASP A 300 -20.49 -8.23 15.91
C ASP A 300 -19.76 -8.06 17.26
N SER A 301 -20.14 -7.02 18.00
CA SER A 301 -19.66 -6.73 19.35
C SER A 301 -20.87 -6.51 20.27
N PRO A 302 -21.41 -7.58 20.89
CA PRO A 302 -22.70 -7.54 21.58
C PRO A 302 -22.79 -6.53 22.74
N ASN A 303 -21.65 -6.29 23.42
CA ASN A 303 -21.61 -5.50 24.65
C ASN A 303 -20.89 -4.15 24.49
N LEU A 304 -20.44 -3.81 23.27
CA LEU A 304 -19.82 -2.53 22.96
C LEU A 304 -20.11 -2.16 21.52
N GLY A 305 -20.67 -0.98 21.27
CA GLY A 305 -20.91 -0.52 19.90
C GLY A 305 -19.62 -0.45 19.07
N PRO A 306 -19.72 -0.46 17.72
CA PRO A 306 -18.56 -0.28 16.86
C PRO A 306 -17.89 1.07 17.11
N LEU A 307 -16.56 1.09 17.03
CA LEU A 307 -15.74 2.30 17.13
C LEU A 307 -16.03 3.26 15.95
N VAL A 308 -16.15 2.68 14.75
CA VAL A 308 -16.39 3.41 13.49
C VAL A 308 -17.44 2.67 12.66
N LYS A 309 -18.33 3.43 12.01
CA LYS A 309 -19.20 2.94 10.94
C LYS A 309 -18.86 3.68 9.64
N VAL A 310 -18.57 2.92 8.60
CA VAL A 310 -18.25 3.46 7.27
C VAL A 310 -19.55 3.52 6.46
N GLY A 311 -19.96 4.74 6.08
CA GLY A 311 -21.06 5.00 5.16
C GLY A 311 -20.62 5.98 4.08
N ILE A 312 -21.53 6.81 3.57
CA ILE A 312 -21.18 7.95 2.67
C ILE A 312 -20.10 8.84 3.31
N ASN A 313 -20.19 8.99 4.63
CA ASN A 313 -19.14 9.58 5.46
C ASN A 313 -18.62 8.53 6.45
N ILE A 314 -17.34 8.62 6.84
CA ILE A 314 -16.80 7.83 7.94
C ILE A 314 -17.27 8.47 9.25
N GLY A 315 -18.27 7.84 9.88
CA GLY A 315 -18.78 8.26 11.17
C GLY A 315 -17.98 7.64 12.31
N LYS A 316 -17.27 8.47 13.09
CA LYS A 316 -16.74 8.04 14.40
C LYS A 316 -17.93 7.87 15.34
N CYS A 317 -18.12 6.67 15.87
CA CYS A 317 -19.25 6.39 16.77
C CYS A 317 -18.85 6.56 18.24
N TYR A 318 -17.65 6.11 18.64
CA TYR A 318 -17.19 6.23 20.02
C TYR A 318 -15.65 6.24 20.05
N ILE A 319 -15.04 7.40 20.33
CA ILE A 319 -13.67 7.50 20.84
C ILE A 319 -13.82 8.23 22.18
N SER A 320 -13.79 7.48 23.28
CA SER A 320 -13.79 8.04 24.64
C SER A 320 -12.37 8.15 25.15
#